data_AF-A0A1Y1NMJ4-F1
#
_entry.id   AF-A0A1Y1NMJ4-F1
#
_cell.length_a   1.000
_cell.length_b   1.000
_cell.length_c   1.000
_cell.angle_alpha   90.00
_cell.angle_beta   90.00
_cell.angle_gamma   90.00
#
_symmetry.space_group_name_H-M   'P 1'
#
loop_
_entity.id
_entity.type
_entity.pdbx_description
1 polymer ?
#
loop_
_entity_poly.entity_id
_entity_poly.type
_entity_poly.pdbx_seq_one_letter_code
_entity_poly.pdbx_strand_id
1 'polypeptide(L)'
;DHPLTQADDSLFSRNGLIRYIFCCCQDLSRRGGLRDKPSKYSDAYHTCYVLSGLSSAQHKWTLISARVDAAMLDGDRWSVTPFTSGEQIFEESDRVETTHPVYVIPQHKVDACQQYFTSRPGF
;
A
#
# COMPACT_ATOMS: atom_id res chain seq x y z
N ASP A 1 -4.34 36.31 -5.11
CA ASP A 1 -3.46 35.26 -5.64
C ASP A 1 -3.41 34.10 -4.68
N HIS A 2 -4.17 33.04 -4.99
CA HIS A 2 -4.07 31.77 -4.26
C HIS A 2 -2.73 31.15 -4.68
N PRO A 3 -1.79 30.88 -3.78
CA PRO A 3 -0.56 30.19 -4.15
C PRO A 3 -0.97 28.90 -4.83
N LEU A 4 -0.43 28.65 -6.03
CA LEU A 4 -0.52 27.34 -6.66
C LEU A 4 0.01 26.36 -5.62
N THR A 5 -0.88 25.58 -5.01
CA THR A 5 -0.51 24.52 -4.08
C THR A 5 0.56 23.71 -4.77
N GLN A 6 1.74 23.66 -4.16
CA GLN A 6 2.85 22.83 -4.59
C GLN A 6 2.26 21.49 -5.00
N ALA A 7 2.33 21.17 -6.30
CA ALA A 7 1.63 20.01 -6.83
C ALA A 7 2.06 18.81 -6.00
N ASP A 8 1.08 18.14 -5.39
CA ASP A 8 1.35 16.92 -4.65
C ASP A 8 2.00 15.93 -5.64
N ASP A 9 3.20 15.43 -5.33
CA ASP A 9 4.00 14.52 -6.18
C ASP A 9 3.38 13.10 -6.23
N SER A 10 2.05 13.04 -6.18
CA SER A 10 1.23 11.84 -6.17
C SER A 10 0.50 11.72 -7.50
N LEU A 11 0.51 10.52 -8.06
CA LEU A 11 -0.18 10.19 -9.31
C LEU A 11 -1.72 10.11 -9.15
N PHE A 12 -2.22 10.14 -7.92
CA PHE A 12 -3.64 10.04 -7.59
C PHE A 12 -3.99 10.79 -6.30
N SER A 13 -5.28 11.06 -6.08
CA SER A 13 -5.77 11.69 -4.85
C SER A 13 -5.74 10.71 -3.68
N ARG A 14 -4.67 10.76 -2.88
CA ARG A 14 -4.50 9.94 -1.66
C ARG A 14 -5.59 10.22 -0.64
N ASN A 15 -5.87 11.50 -0.38
CA ASN A 15 -6.93 11.91 0.53
C ASN A 15 -8.33 11.49 0.05
N GLY A 16 -8.58 11.51 -1.26
CA GLY A 16 -9.83 10.99 -1.83
C GLY A 16 -10.01 9.50 -1.54
N LEU A 17 -8.95 8.70 -1.76
CA LEU A 17 -8.97 7.26 -1.49
C LEU A 17 -9.15 6.96 0.00
N ILE A 18 -8.38 7.61 0.88
CA ILE A 18 -8.50 7.43 2.34
C ILE A 18 -9.92 7.78 2.83
N ARG A 19 -10.50 8.90 2.38
CA ARG A 19 -11.88 9.27 2.71
C ARG A 19 -12.88 8.21 2.27
N TYR A 20 -12.74 7.68 1.05
CA TYR A 20 -13.62 6.63 0.58
C TYR A 20 -13.51 5.37 1.44
N ILE A 21 -12.29 4.95 1.79
CA ILE A 21 -12.06 3.77 2.63
C ILE A 21 -12.69 3.96 4.01
N PHE A 22 -12.41 5.07 4.68
CA PHE A 22 -12.88 5.32 6.05
C PHE A 22 -14.40 5.54 6.11
N CYS A 23 -14.98 6.27 5.16
CA CYS A 23 -16.40 6.62 5.20
C CYS A 23 -17.31 5.55 4.56
N CYS A 24 -16.82 4.81 3.56
CA CYS A 24 -17.69 3.96 2.73
C CYS A 24 -17.40 2.45 2.88
N CYS A 25 -16.13 2.06 3.07
CA CYS A 25 -15.72 0.66 2.99
C CYS A 25 -15.77 -0.08 4.34
N GLN A 26 -15.80 0.61 5.47
CA GLN A 26 -15.87 -0.06 6.78
C GLN A 26 -17.26 -0.66 7.04
N ASP A 27 -17.32 -1.94 7.41
CA ASP A 27 -18.54 -2.54 7.94
C ASP A 27 -18.64 -2.23 9.44
N LEU A 28 -19.53 -1.29 9.78
CA LEU A 28 -19.75 -0.82 11.16
C LEU A 28 -20.61 -1.79 12.00
N SER A 29 -21.05 -2.92 11.43
CA SER A 29 -21.73 -3.97 12.19
C SER A 29 -20.74 -4.81 13.00
N ARG A 30 -21.25 -5.71 13.84
CA ARG A 30 -20.42 -6.65 14.61
C ARG A 30 -19.58 -7.62 13.75
N ARG A 31 -19.85 -7.71 12.43
CA ARG A 31 -19.05 -8.52 11.50
C ARG A 31 -17.66 -7.94 11.29
N GLY A 32 -17.55 -6.60 11.26
CA GLY A 32 -16.32 -5.92 10.85
C GLY A 32 -15.90 -6.26 9.41
N GLY A 33 -14.64 -5.96 9.10
CA GLY A 33 -14.07 -6.10 7.75
C GLY A 33 -14.41 -4.93 6.84
N LEU A 34 -13.94 -5.02 5.58
CA LEU A 34 -14.19 -4.00 4.57
C LEU A 34 -14.95 -4.58 3.35
N ARG A 35 -15.68 -3.71 2.68
CA ARG A 35 -16.59 -4.01 1.56
C ARG A 35 -16.24 -3.18 0.33
N ASP A 36 -16.72 -3.64 -0.82
CA ASP A 36 -16.72 -2.92 -2.11
C ASP A 36 -17.22 -1.47 -1.96
N LYS A 37 -18.45 -1.32 -1.49
CA LYS A 37 -19.17 -0.04 -1.39
C LYS A 37 -20.35 -0.13 -0.41
N PRO A 38 -21.00 0.98 -0.05
CA PRO A 38 -22.18 0.96 0.81
C PRO A 38 -23.24 0.00 0.27
N SER A 39 -24.01 -0.62 1.18
CA SER A 39 -25.01 -1.68 0.92
C SER A 39 -24.47 -3.07 0.54
N LYS A 40 -23.15 -3.26 0.38
CA LYS A 40 -22.55 -4.59 0.20
C LYS A 40 -22.05 -5.16 1.52
N TYR A 41 -22.01 -6.49 1.61
CA TYR A 41 -21.41 -7.18 2.75
C TYR A 41 -19.88 -7.13 2.67
N SER A 42 -19.22 -7.09 3.82
CA SER A 42 -17.77 -7.29 3.90
C SER A 42 -17.41 -8.74 3.56
N ASP A 43 -16.22 -8.91 2.99
CA ASP A 43 -15.61 -10.21 2.73
C ASP A 43 -14.07 -10.10 2.80
N ALA A 44 -13.40 -11.25 2.78
CA ALA A 44 -11.94 -11.31 2.93
C ALA A 44 -11.20 -10.70 1.73
N TYR A 45 -11.77 -10.79 0.52
CA TYR A 45 -11.17 -10.25 -0.69
C TYR A 45 -11.13 -8.71 -0.63
N HIS A 46 -12.27 -8.08 -0.36
CA HIS A 46 -12.36 -6.62 -0.22
C HIS A 46 -11.60 -6.14 1.02
N THR A 47 -11.65 -6.87 2.12
CA THR A 47 -10.84 -6.54 3.30
C THR A 47 -9.34 -6.46 2.95
N CYS A 48 -8.82 -7.47 2.26
CA CYS A 48 -7.41 -7.51 1.85
C CYS A 48 -7.04 -6.34 0.93
N TYR A 49 -7.80 -6.13 -0.15
CA TYR A 49 -7.42 -5.14 -1.16
C TYR A 49 -7.75 -3.71 -0.77
N VAL A 50 -8.77 -3.47 0.07
CA VAL A 50 -9.01 -2.14 0.63
C VAL A 50 -7.90 -1.76 1.59
N LEU A 51 -7.43 -2.68 2.46
CA LEU A 51 -6.26 -2.42 3.33
C LEU A 51 -4.97 -2.22 2.52
N SER A 52 -4.78 -2.98 1.45
CA SER A 52 -3.65 -2.79 0.53
C SER A 52 -3.69 -1.41 -0.14
N GLY A 53 -4.88 -0.96 -0.56
CA GLY A 53 -5.09 0.38 -1.11
C GLY A 53 -4.86 1.49 -0.06
N LEU A 54 -5.29 1.27 1.18
CA LEU A 54 -5.02 2.19 2.30
C LEU A 54 -3.51 2.29 2.57
N SER A 55 -2.80 1.16 2.61
CA SER A 55 -1.34 1.12 2.76
C SER A 55 -0.66 1.90 1.63
N SER A 56 -1.09 1.73 0.38
CA SER A 56 -0.58 2.49 -0.76
C SER A 56 -0.84 4.00 -0.64
N ALA A 57 -2.02 4.40 -0.14
CA ALA A 57 -2.36 5.81 0.06
C ALA A 57 -1.57 6.47 1.20
N GLN A 58 -1.20 5.70 2.23
CA GLN A 58 -0.47 6.18 3.42
C GLN A 58 1.06 6.19 3.24
N HIS A 59 1.60 5.53 2.20
CA HIS A 59 3.05 5.38 2.01
C HIS A 59 3.51 5.78 0.59
N LYS A 60 4.75 6.28 0.49
CA LYS A 60 5.44 6.49 -0.79
C LYS A 60 6.44 5.36 -1.00
N TRP A 61 6.21 4.56 -2.04
CA TRP A 61 7.18 3.61 -2.53
C TRP A 61 8.03 4.25 -3.62
N THR A 62 9.33 4.00 -3.58
CA THR A 62 10.29 4.47 -4.59
C THR A 62 11.16 3.31 -5.02
N LEU A 63 11.26 3.10 -6.33
CA LEU A 63 12.18 2.13 -6.90
C LEU A 63 13.59 2.71 -6.82
N ILE A 64 14.48 2.06 -6.08
CA ILE A 64 15.87 2.47 -5.90
C ILE A 64 16.76 1.90 -7.01
N SER A 65 16.56 0.63 -7.35
CA SER A 65 17.24 -0.01 -8.48
C SER A 65 16.38 -1.12 -9.06
N ALA A 66 16.22 -1.13 -10.38
CA ALA A 66 15.63 -2.25 -11.10
C ALA A 66 16.62 -3.41 -11.19
N ARG A 67 16.11 -4.64 -11.21
CA ARG A 67 16.93 -5.82 -11.53
C ARG A 67 17.50 -5.72 -12.94
N VAL A 68 18.72 -6.23 -13.13
CA VAL A 68 19.43 -6.18 -14.41
C VAL A 68 18.83 -7.16 -15.43
N ASP A 69 18.34 -8.31 -14.95
CA ASP A 69 17.72 -9.36 -15.76
C ASP A 69 16.46 -9.87 -15.06
N ALA A 70 15.42 -10.15 -15.83
CA ALA A 70 14.17 -10.73 -15.33
C ALA A 70 14.35 -12.15 -14.75
N ALA A 71 15.41 -12.87 -15.14
CA ALA A 71 15.76 -14.19 -14.63
C ALA A 71 16.53 -14.16 -13.31
N MET A 72 16.98 -12.99 -12.84
CA MET A 72 17.64 -12.87 -11.53
C MET A 72 16.63 -13.04 -10.39
N LEU A 73 17.02 -13.81 -9.37
CA LEU A 73 16.23 -14.00 -8.14
C LEU A 73 16.34 -12.80 -7.20
N ASP A 74 17.42 -12.04 -7.31
CA ASP A 74 17.55 -10.67 -6.79
C ASP A 74 16.54 -9.78 -7.54
N GLY A 75 15.48 -9.39 -6.83
CA GLY A 75 14.40 -8.60 -7.40
C GLY A 75 14.69 -7.09 -7.37
N ASP A 76 13.71 -6.31 -7.80
CA ASP A 76 13.80 -4.86 -7.74
C ASP A 76 13.98 -4.38 -6.28
N ARG A 77 14.86 -3.40 -6.06
CA ARG A 77 15.06 -2.80 -4.73
C ARG A 77 14.15 -1.61 -4.55
N TRP A 78 13.30 -1.69 -3.54
CA TRP A 78 12.34 -0.66 -3.21
C TRP A 78 12.66 -0.03 -1.85
N SER A 79 12.34 1.25 -1.70
CA SER A 79 12.29 1.94 -0.41
C SER A 79 10.88 2.45 -0.15
N VAL A 80 10.50 2.51 1.12
CA VAL A 80 9.20 3.03 1.55
C VAL A 80 9.36 4.07 2.64
N THR A 81 8.59 5.15 2.56
CA THR A 81 8.43 6.12 3.64
C THR A 81 6.96 6.42 3.86
N PRO A 82 6.54 6.85 5.06
CA PRO A 82 5.24 7.49 5.23
C PRO A 82 5.07 8.62 4.20
N PHE A 83 3.86 8.73 3.64
CA PHE A 83 3.52 9.85 2.79
C PHE A 83 3.06 11.02 3.66
N THR A 84 3.84 12.09 3.72
CA THR A 84 3.60 13.27 4.57
C THR A 84 3.45 14.56 3.77
N SER A 85 3.29 14.46 2.45
CA SER A 85 3.03 15.62 1.59
C SER A 85 1.55 16.03 1.72
N GLY A 86 1.29 17.31 1.97
CA GLY A 86 -0.05 17.84 2.13
C GLY A 86 -0.69 17.59 3.51
N GLU A 87 -2.01 17.66 3.57
CA GLU A 87 -2.80 17.47 4.79
C GLU A 87 -2.95 15.97 5.10
N GLN A 88 -2.53 15.55 6.29
CA GLN A 88 -2.84 14.22 6.82
C GLN A 88 -4.25 14.21 7.42
N ILE A 89 -5.13 13.37 6.88
CA ILE A 89 -6.55 13.29 7.23
C ILE A 89 -6.93 12.06 8.08
N PHE A 90 -5.93 11.46 8.73
CA PHE A 90 -6.05 10.27 9.57
C PHE A 90 -5.08 10.37 10.75
N GLU A 91 -5.34 9.62 11.82
CA GLU A 91 -4.44 9.59 12.98
C GLU A 91 -3.33 8.55 12.79
N GLU A 92 -2.18 8.71 13.47
CA GLU A 92 -1.10 7.71 13.36
C GLU A 92 -1.53 6.31 13.82
N SER A 93 -2.52 6.20 14.71
CA SER A 93 -3.13 4.92 15.09
C SER A 93 -3.88 4.23 13.95
N ASP A 94 -4.29 4.96 12.92
CA ASP A 94 -4.97 4.42 11.74
C ASP A 94 -3.98 4.02 10.63
N ARG A 95 -2.67 4.24 10.85
CA ARG A 95 -1.64 3.85 9.88
C ARG A 95 -1.52 2.33 9.84
N VAL A 96 -1.77 1.75 8.66
CA VAL A 96 -1.57 0.32 8.44
C VAL A 96 -0.13 0.04 8.04
N GLU A 97 0.30 -1.21 8.21
CA GLU A 97 1.62 -1.65 7.77
C GLU A 97 1.83 -1.50 6.26
N THR A 98 3.10 -1.40 5.86
CA THR A 98 3.48 -1.27 4.45
C THR A 98 3.23 -2.56 3.68
N THR A 99 2.70 -2.42 2.47
CA THR A 99 2.49 -3.52 1.53
C THR A 99 3.35 -3.28 0.28
N HIS A 100 4.19 -4.25 -0.09
CA HIS A 100 5.13 -4.12 -1.22
C HIS A 100 4.36 -3.82 -2.53
N PRO A 101 4.80 -2.85 -3.35
CA PRO A 101 4.01 -2.33 -4.47
C PRO A 101 3.78 -3.35 -5.60
N VAL A 102 4.69 -4.34 -5.73
CA VAL A 102 4.56 -5.47 -6.68
C VAL A 102 3.94 -6.72 -6.04
N TYR A 103 4.49 -7.21 -4.93
CA TYR A 103 4.13 -8.52 -4.37
C TYR A 103 2.94 -8.51 -3.40
N VAL A 104 2.46 -7.34 -3.00
CA VAL A 104 1.30 -7.18 -2.11
C VAL A 104 1.43 -7.97 -0.78
N ILE A 105 2.66 -8.04 -0.26
CA ILE A 105 3.02 -8.61 1.05
C ILE A 105 4.06 -7.69 1.73
N PRO A 106 4.35 -7.84 3.04
CA PRO A 106 5.37 -7.01 3.69
C PRO A 106 6.77 -7.17 3.07
N GLN A 107 7.53 -6.07 2.95
CA GLN A 107 8.88 -6.07 2.33
C GLN A 107 9.79 -7.15 2.90
N HIS A 108 9.86 -7.28 4.22
CA HIS A 108 10.72 -8.25 4.88
C HIS A 108 10.39 -9.71 4.50
N LYS A 109 9.17 -10.01 4.05
CA LYS A 109 8.79 -11.34 3.54
C LYS A 109 9.25 -11.55 2.11
N VAL A 110 9.22 -10.50 1.29
CA VAL A 110 9.82 -10.51 -0.06
C VAL A 110 11.31 -10.78 0.05
N ASP A 111 12.00 -10.00 0.89
CA ASP A 111 13.45 -10.11 1.09
C ASP A 111 13.84 -11.51 1.58
N ALA A 112 13.12 -12.04 2.57
CA ALA A 112 13.36 -13.39 3.09
C ALA A 112 13.15 -14.48 2.03
N CYS A 113 12.13 -14.34 1.16
CA CYS A 113 11.86 -15.27 0.07
C CYS A 113 13.00 -15.23 -0.97
N GLN A 114 13.37 -14.03 -1.43
CA GLN A 114 14.44 -13.84 -2.41
C GLN A 114 15.78 -14.34 -1.87
N GLN A 115 16.12 -14.03 -0.61
CA GLN A 115 17.33 -14.51 0.04
C GLN A 115 17.36 -16.04 0.12
N TYR A 116 16.23 -16.66 0.50
CA TYR A 116 16.13 -18.11 0.60
C TYR A 116 16.44 -18.80 -0.72
N PHE A 117 15.79 -18.40 -1.82
CA PHE A 117 15.99 -19.03 -3.12
C PHE A 117 17.32 -18.65 -3.79
N THR A 118 17.82 -17.43 -3.59
CA THR A 118 19.15 -17.02 -4.09
C THR A 118 20.28 -17.82 -3.44
N SER A 119 20.11 -18.22 -2.16
CA SER A 119 21.08 -19.09 -1.47
C SER A 119 21.03 -20.56 -1.92
N ARG A 120 20.09 -20.94 -2.80
CA ARG A 120 19.82 -22.33 -3.22
C ARG A 120 19.64 -22.44 -4.73
N PRO A 121 20.71 -22.27 -5.52
CA PRO A 121 20.62 -22.44 -6.97
C PRO A 121 20.14 -23.87 -7.33
N GLY A 122 19.08 -23.96 -8.14
CA GLY A 122 18.55 -25.23 -8.66
C GLY A 122 17.31 -25.81 -7.96
N PHE A 123 16.64 -25.04 -7.10
CA PHE A 123 15.33 -25.36 -6.50
C PHE A 123 14.23 -24.41 -6.95
#